data_AF-A0A0L0G3U0-F1
#
_entry.id   AF-A0A0L0G3U0-F1
#
_cell.length_a   1.000
_cell.length_b   1.000
_cell.length_c   1.000
_cell.angle_alpha   90.00
_cell.angle_beta   90.00
_cell.angle_gamma   90.00
#
_symmetry.space_group_name_H-M   'P 1'
#
loop_
_entity.id
_entity.type
_entity.pdbx_description
1 polymer ?
#
loop_
_entity_poly.entity_id
_entity_poly.type
_entity_poly.pdbx_seq_one_letter_code
_entity_poly.pdbx_strand_id
1 'polypeptide(L)'
;MSIRADDPTLIRWANHFLSHGDDPTPRQITNVTTDLSDGAVFCLLLTTLGDMPIKFNQRPKNQFQMVDNVKIALAAMNDIFGNAYWEVNDVRNGDRTTNVEILMTVVKKTQVLATVKNPMVRRGNISDAKAAELLTTWVNKQTQEHDQALESMEFSFRDGRLLAALVHHFHPHLIDYTSMKK
;
A
#
# COMPACT_ATOMS: atom_id res chain seq x y z
N MET A 1 1.33 1.72 -14.23
CA MET A 1 1.31 0.42 -13.54
C MET A 1 -0.09 0.19 -13.00
N SER A 2 -0.92 -0.55 -13.74
CA SER A 2 -2.27 -0.92 -13.26
C SER A 2 -2.13 -2.20 -12.47
N ILE A 3 -1.99 -2.09 -11.15
CA ILE A 3 -2.04 -3.28 -10.29
C ILE A 3 -3.45 -3.84 -10.44
N ARG A 4 -3.55 -5.06 -10.96
CA ARG A 4 -4.86 -5.69 -11.16
C ARG A 4 -5.54 -5.86 -9.82
N ALA A 5 -6.86 -5.79 -9.83
CA ALA A 5 -7.66 -5.85 -8.62
C ALA A 5 -7.59 -7.23 -7.90
N ASP A 6 -6.91 -8.22 -8.45
CA ASP A 6 -6.66 -9.56 -7.90
C ASP A 6 -5.18 -9.83 -7.59
N ASP A 7 -4.32 -8.81 -7.64
CA ASP A 7 -2.89 -9.02 -7.42
C ASP A 7 -2.63 -9.57 -6.00
N PRO A 8 -2.12 -10.81 -5.84
CA PRO A 8 -1.81 -11.38 -4.54
C PRO A 8 -0.78 -10.55 -3.78
N THR A 9 -0.01 -9.71 -4.46
CA THR A 9 0.91 -8.74 -3.86
C THR A 9 0.17 -7.72 -3.01
N LEU A 10 -1.01 -7.23 -3.44
CA LEU A 10 -1.82 -6.28 -2.68
C LEU A 10 -2.32 -6.89 -1.37
N ILE A 11 -2.81 -8.12 -1.44
CA ILE A 11 -3.31 -8.86 -0.27
C ILE A 11 -2.16 -9.17 0.69
N ARG A 12 -1.02 -9.66 0.19
CA ARG A 12 0.17 -9.94 1.01
C ARG A 12 0.69 -8.68 1.69
N TRP A 13 0.72 -7.57 0.96
CA TRP A 13 1.10 -6.28 1.50
C TRP A 13 0.18 -5.88 2.65
N ALA A 14 -1.13 -5.95 2.48
CA ALA A 14 -2.07 -5.56 3.52
C ALA A 14 -1.96 -6.47 4.75
N ASN A 15 -1.86 -7.78 4.52
CA ASN A 15 -1.68 -8.77 5.59
C ASN A 15 -0.39 -8.60 6.36
N HIS A 16 0.69 -8.14 5.73
CA HIS A 16 1.92 -7.78 6.42
C HIS A 16 1.62 -6.72 7.50
N PHE A 17 0.93 -5.62 7.17
CA PHE A 17 0.60 -4.59 8.17
C PHE A 17 -0.47 -5.02 9.19
N LEU A 18 -1.40 -5.89 8.80
CA LEU A 18 -2.40 -6.44 9.74
C LEU A 18 -1.81 -7.41 10.76
N SER A 19 -0.68 -8.03 10.44
CA SER A 19 0.03 -8.97 11.33
C SER A 19 0.93 -8.29 12.36
N HIS A 20 1.16 -6.97 12.25
CA HIS A 20 1.95 -6.21 13.21
C HIS A 20 1.04 -5.68 14.33
N GLY A 21 0.97 -6.41 15.45
CA GLY A 21 0.26 -6.00 16.66
C GLY A 21 0.16 -7.15 17.67
N ASP A 22 -0.31 -6.84 18.88
CA ASP A 22 -0.44 -7.81 19.99
C ASP A 22 -1.77 -8.61 19.95
N ASP A 23 -2.58 -8.50 18.88
CA ASP A 23 -3.82 -9.29 18.77
C ASP A 23 -3.45 -10.77 18.55
N PRO A 24 -3.86 -11.69 19.44
CA PRO A 24 -3.57 -13.12 19.30
C PRO A 24 -4.26 -13.76 18.08
N THR A 25 -5.21 -13.07 17.46
CA THR A 25 -5.97 -13.51 16.29
C THR A 25 -6.09 -12.36 15.30
N PRO A 26 -4.97 -11.97 14.66
CA PRO A 26 -4.94 -10.82 13.78
C PRO A 26 -5.86 -11.06 12.59
N ARG A 27 -6.56 -10.02 12.16
CA ARG A 27 -7.35 -10.08 10.93
C ARG A 27 -6.43 -10.34 9.75
N GLN A 28 -6.91 -11.13 8.80
CA GLN A 28 -6.21 -11.43 7.56
C GLN A 28 -7.23 -11.32 6.43
N ILE A 29 -6.77 -10.78 5.31
CA ILE A 29 -7.52 -10.74 4.06
C ILE A 29 -7.17 -12.01 3.29
N THR A 30 -8.17 -12.85 3.09
CA THR A 30 -8.12 -14.02 2.20
C THR A 30 -9.06 -13.84 1.01
N ASN A 31 -10.14 -13.08 1.21
CA ASN A 31 -11.10 -12.72 0.19
C ASN A 31 -11.54 -11.26 0.35
N VAL A 32 -11.27 -10.46 -0.69
CA VAL A 32 -11.56 -9.02 -0.72
C VAL A 32 -13.05 -8.68 -0.71
N THR A 33 -13.95 -9.62 -1.05
CA THR A 33 -15.40 -9.36 -1.01
C THR A 33 -15.98 -9.56 0.38
N THR A 34 -15.44 -10.50 1.17
CA THR A 34 -15.97 -10.83 2.50
C THR A 34 -15.20 -10.09 3.59
N ASP A 35 -13.87 -10.13 3.57
CA ASP A 35 -13.04 -9.77 4.72
C ASP A 35 -12.89 -8.26 4.89
N LEU A 36 -13.25 -7.49 3.86
CA LEU A 36 -13.22 -6.02 3.84
C LEU A 36 -14.60 -5.39 4.10
N SER A 37 -15.68 -6.18 3.98
CA SER A 37 -17.06 -5.66 3.96
C SER A 37 -17.54 -5.09 5.30
N ASP A 38 -16.90 -5.49 6.40
CA ASP A 38 -17.22 -5.00 7.74
C ASP A 38 -16.47 -3.72 8.15
N GLY A 39 -15.64 -3.18 7.26
CA GLY A 39 -14.88 -1.94 7.42
C GLY A 39 -13.72 -1.99 8.42
N ALA A 40 -13.62 -3.03 9.26
CA ALA A 40 -12.64 -3.07 10.35
C ALA A 40 -11.20 -3.16 9.83
N VAL A 41 -10.98 -3.89 8.72
CA VAL A 41 -9.66 -3.99 8.07
C VAL A 41 -9.19 -2.63 7.58
N PHE A 42 -10.06 -1.81 6.99
CA PHE A 42 -9.69 -0.48 6.52
C PHE A 42 -9.33 0.44 7.68
N CYS A 43 -10.12 0.46 8.76
CA CYS A 43 -9.78 1.24 9.95
C CYS A 43 -8.44 0.83 10.56
N LEU A 44 -8.16 -0.49 10.62
CA LEU A 44 -6.91 -1.01 11.15
C LEU A 44 -5.71 -0.57 10.29
N LEU A 45 -5.78 -0.75 8.97
CA LEU A 45 -4.72 -0.32 8.06
C LEU A 45 -4.45 1.19 8.17
N LEU A 46 -5.50 2.02 8.22
CA LEU A 46 -5.35 3.47 8.38
C LEU A 46 -4.72 3.85 9.73
N THR A 47 -5.05 3.13 10.80
CA THR A 47 -4.46 3.34 12.12
C THR A 47 -2.97 2.97 12.11
N THR A 48 -2.63 1.81 11.54
CA THR A 48 -1.25 1.30 11.48
C THR A 48 -0.35 2.15 10.57
N LEU A 49 -0.87 2.65 9.46
CA LEU A 49 -0.07 3.37 8.45
C LEU A 49 -0.05 4.89 8.67
N GLY A 50 -1.09 5.44 9.28
CA GLY A 50 -1.27 6.89 9.44
C GLY A 50 -0.77 7.45 10.76
N ASP A 51 -0.35 6.60 11.71
CA ASP A 51 -0.09 6.98 13.11
C ASP A 51 -1.27 7.75 13.76
N MET A 52 -2.50 7.55 13.26
CA MET A 52 -3.70 8.19 13.77
C MET A 52 -4.61 7.15 14.44
N PRO A 53 -4.87 7.26 15.75
CA PRO A 53 -5.74 6.32 16.43
C PRO A 53 -7.19 6.52 15.97
N ILE A 54 -7.71 5.57 15.20
CA ILE A 54 -9.13 5.54 14.82
C ILE A 54 -9.87 4.64 15.82
N LYS A 55 -10.96 5.16 16.39
CA LYS A 55 -11.84 4.36 17.25
C LYS A 55 -12.91 3.69 16.38
N PHE A 56 -12.95 2.36 16.37
CA PHE A 56 -13.90 1.57 15.59
C PHE A 56 -14.20 0.23 16.27
N ASN A 57 -15.18 -0.52 15.75
CA ASN A 57 -15.53 -1.84 16.22
C ASN A 57 -14.59 -2.89 15.60
N GLN A 58 -13.54 -3.30 16.28
CA GLN A 58 -12.57 -4.28 15.74
C GLN A 58 -13.21 -5.63 15.37
N ARG A 59 -14.28 -6.02 16.07
CA ARG A 59 -15.08 -7.24 15.82
C ARG A 59 -16.57 -6.89 15.79
N PRO A 60 -17.06 -6.31 14.68
CA PRO A 60 -18.45 -5.91 14.58
C PRO A 60 -19.35 -7.15 14.63
N LYS A 61 -20.36 -7.13 15.50
CA LYS A 61 -21.28 -8.26 15.76
C LYS A 61 -22.60 -8.13 15.02
N ASN A 62 -22.90 -6.95 14.47
CA ASN A 62 -24.15 -6.67 13.79
C ASN A 62 -23.92 -5.68 12.63
N GLN A 63 -24.91 -5.61 11.74
CA GLN A 63 -24.84 -4.77 10.54
C GLN A 63 -24.66 -3.28 10.86
N PHE A 64 -25.20 -2.81 11.99
CA PHE A 64 -25.03 -1.42 12.42
C PHE A 64 -23.55 -1.11 12.71
N GLN A 65 -22.85 -1.96 13.44
CA GLN A 65 -21.42 -1.81 13.73
C GLN A 65 -20.55 -1.93 12.48
N MET A 66 -20.93 -2.80 11.52
CA MET A 66 -20.25 -2.92 10.24
C MET A 66 -20.36 -1.62 9.43
N VAL A 67 -21.58 -1.09 9.31
CA VAL A 67 -21.85 0.18 8.61
C VAL A 67 -21.13 1.35 9.28
N ASP A 68 -21.11 1.38 10.62
CA ASP A 68 -20.39 2.40 11.39
C ASP A 68 -18.89 2.38 11.09
N ASN A 69 -18.26 1.20 11.11
CA ASN A 69 -16.86 1.04 10.74
C ASN A 69 -16.56 1.52 9.32
N VAL A 70 -17.39 1.13 8.33
CA VAL A 70 -17.19 1.57 6.94
C VAL A 70 -17.26 3.10 6.84
N LYS A 71 -18.25 3.74 7.48
CA LYS A 71 -18.36 5.20 7.52
C LYS A 71 -17.13 5.85 8.14
N ILE A 72 -16.65 5.32 9.25
CA ILE A 72 -15.44 5.81 9.94
C ILE A 72 -14.23 5.70 9.02
N ALA A 73 -14.04 4.54 8.37
CA ALA A 73 -12.94 4.32 7.44
C ALA A 73 -12.97 5.31 6.27
N LEU A 74 -14.12 5.46 5.62
CA LEU A 74 -14.29 6.34 4.46
C LEU A 74 -14.11 7.81 4.82
N ALA A 75 -14.63 8.24 5.98
CA ALA A 75 -14.41 9.60 6.49
C ALA A 75 -12.91 9.87 6.73
N ALA A 76 -12.23 8.95 7.41
CA ALA A 76 -10.79 9.07 7.65
C ALA A 76 -9.99 9.09 6.32
N MET A 77 -10.37 8.29 5.34
CA MET A 77 -9.73 8.32 4.02
C MET A 77 -9.94 9.66 3.32
N ASN A 78 -11.14 10.22 3.38
CA ASN A 78 -11.42 11.53 2.80
C ASN A 78 -10.60 12.63 3.50
N ASP A 79 -10.45 12.56 4.82
CA ASP A 79 -9.63 13.51 5.59
C ASP A 79 -8.14 13.41 5.25
N ILE A 80 -7.61 12.19 5.04
CA ILE A 80 -6.19 11.97 4.77
C ILE A 80 -5.85 12.20 3.28
N PHE A 81 -6.70 11.72 2.37
CA PHE A 81 -6.37 11.64 0.94
C PHE A 81 -7.10 12.68 0.08
N GLY A 82 -8.26 13.16 0.53
CA GLY A 82 -9.17 14.00 -0.25
C GLY A 82 -9.89 13.24 -1.38
N ASN A 83 -11.13 13.65 -1.68
CA ASN A 83 -11.93 13.21 -2.84
C ASN A 83 -12.24 11.70 -2.90
N ALA A 84 -12.41 11.07 -1.74
CA ALA A 84 -12.80 9.67 -1.61
C ALA A 84 -14.34 9.55 -1.59
N TYR A 85 -14.97 9.39 -2.76
CA TYR A 85 -16.42 9.25 -2.89
C TYR A 85 -16.80 7.78 -3.15
N TRP A 86 -16.63 6.94 -2.14
CA TRP A 86 -17.12 5.55 -2.19
C TRP A 86 -18.42 5.41 -1.40
N GLU A 87 -19.33 4.60 -1.93
CA GLU A 87 -20.59 4.32 -1.27
C GLU A 87 -20.41 3.25 -0.18
N VAL A 88 -20.93 3.55 1.02
CA VAL A 88 -20.90 2.62 2.16
C VAL A 88 -21.53 1.27 1.80
N ASN A 89 -22.59 1.31 0.97
CA ASN A 89 -23.33 0.13 0.58
C ASN A 89 -22.54 -0.81 -0.33
N ASP A 90 -21.66 -0.28 -1.18
CA ASP A 90 -20.83 -1.07 -2.10
C ASP A 90 -19.81 -1.87 -1.30
N VAL A 91 -19.12 -1.22 -0.36
CA VAL A 91 -18.19 -1.89 0.56
C VAL A 91 -18.90 -2.99 1.34
N ARG A 92 -20.02 -2.65 1.97
CA ARG A 92 -20.79 -3.58 2.81
C ARG A 92 -21.37 -4.76 2.02
N ASN A 93 -21.74 -4.55 0.75
CA ASN A 93 -22.19 -5.62 -0.14
C ASN A 93 -21.05 -6.51 -0.63
N GLY A 94 -19.80 -6.18 -0.28
CA GLY A 94 -18.64 -6.90 -0.76
C GLY A 94 -18.37 -6.63 -2.24
N ASP A 95 -18.71 -5.44 -2.75
CA ASP A 95 -18.38 -5.07 -4.11
C ASP A 95 -16.86 -5.16 -4.30
N ARG A 96 -16.47 -6.07 -5.18
CA ARG A 96 -15.08 -6.43 -5.38
C ARG A 96 -14.26 -5.26 -5.89
N THR A 97 -14.84 -4.49 -6.82
CA THR A 97 -14.14 -3.37 -7.48
C THR A 97 -13.87 -2.28 -6.46
N THR A 98 -14.91 -1.84 -5.76
CA THR A 98 -14.81 -0.82 -4.70
C THR A 98 -13.84 -1.23 -3.61
N ASN A 99 -13.94 -2.46 -3.08
CA ASN A 99 -13.06 -2.92 -2.01
C ASN A 99 -11.59 -2.93 -2.41
N VAL A 100 -11.29 -3.31 -3.64
CA VAL A 100 -9.90 -3.31 -4.13
C VAL A 100 -9.41 -1.92 -4.46
N GLU A 101 -10.24 -1.07 -5.05
CA GLU A 101 -9.90 0.33 -5.31
C GLU A 101 -9.57 1.09 -4.02
N ILE A 102 -10.35 0.86 -2.97
CA ILE A 102 -10.08 1.42 -1.63
C ILE A 102 -8.74 0.89 -1.11
N LEU A 103 -8.54 -0.43 -1.10
CA LEU A 103 -7.30 -1.03 -0.59
C LEU A 103 -6.06 -0.55 -1.36
N MET A 104 -6.17 -0.47 -2.68
CA MET A 104 -5.13 0.08 -3.56
C MET A 104 -4.85 1.55 -3.28
N THR A 105 -5.89 2.34 -3.00
CA THR A 105 -5.73 3.76 -2.65
C THR A 105 -4.97 3.90 -1.34
N VAL A 106 -5.28 3.07 -0.34
CA VAL A 106 -4.52 3.02 0.92
C VAL A 106 -3.04 2.72 0.65
N VAL A 107 -2.71 1.71 -0.16
CA VAL A 107 -1.30 1.41 -0.53
C VAL A 107 -0.63 2.61 -1.17
N LYS A 108 -1.20 3.14 -2.25
CA LYS A 108 -0.59 4.19 -3.05
C LYS A 108 -0.32 5.42 -2.20
N LYS A 109 -1.33 5.88 -1.47
CA LYS A 109 -1.22 7.12 -0.71
C LYS A 109 -0.28 6.96 0.48
N THR A 110 -0.30 5.83 1.18
CA THR A 110 0.61 5.61 2.33
C THR A 110 2.07 5.38 1.93
N GLN A 111 2.34 4.71 0.80
CA GLN A 111 3.72 4.50 0.33
C GLN A 111 4.33 5.74 -0.33
N VAL A 112 3.53 6.53 -1.06
CA VAL A 112 3.99 7.83 -1.59
C VAL A 112 4.30 8.79 -0.44
N LEU A 113 3.51 8.76 0.64
CA LEU A 113 3.76 9.52 1.87
C LEU A 113 5.08 9.12 2.56
N ALA A 114 5.44 7.85 2.55
CA ALA A 114 6.68 7.35 3.18
C ALA A 114 7.94 7.61 2.33
N THR A 115 7.82 7.54 1.00
CA THR A 115 8.95 7.67 0.06
C THR A 115 9.51 9.09 0.03
N VAL A 116 8.68 10.08 0.36
CA VAL A 116 9.08 11.48 0.39
C VAL A 116 8.86 11.96 1.82
N LYS A 117 9.93 12.06 2.62
CA LYS A 117 9.93 12.78 3.92
C LYS A 117 9.70 14.29 3.72
N ASN A 118 8.75 14.68 2.88
CA ASN A 118 8.42 16.06 2.56
C ASN A 118 7.03 16.38 3.16
N PRO A 119 6.96 17.37 4.07
CA PRO A 119 5.71 17.80 4.71
C PRO A 119 4.56 18.15 3.74
N MET A 120 4.86 18.48 2.48
CA MET A 120 3.83 18.71 1.45
C MET A 120 3.05 17.45 1.06
N VAL A 121 3.63 16.26 1.21
CA VAL A 121 3.01 15.00 0.77
C VAL A 121 1.90 14.58 1.72
N ARG A 122 2.01 14.93 3.01
CA ARG A 122 0.96 14.74 4.03
C ARG A 122 -0.39 15.38 3.67
N ARG A 123 -0.45 16.21 2.62
CA ARG A 123 -1.68 16.84 2.11
C ARG A 123 -1.96 16.49 0.64
N GLY A 124 -1.63 15.27 0.21
CA GLY A 124 -2.17 14.68 -1.02
C GLY A 124 -1.72 15.27 -2.36
N ASN A 125 -0.72 16.17 -2.40
CA ASN A 125 -0.44 17.00 -3.58
C ASN A 125 0.64 16.49 -4.55
N ILE A 126 1.13 15.25 -4.42
CA ILE A 126 2.04 14.66 -5.43
C ILE A 126 1.22 13.79 -6.38
N SER A 127 1.25 14.10 -7.67
CA SER A 127 0.64 13.27 -8.71
C SER A 127 1.39 11.93 -8.85
N ASP A 128 0.69 10.89 -9.29
CA ASP A 128 1.30 9.57 -9.54
C ASP A 128 2.52 9.68 -10.46
N ALA A 129 2.46 10.56 -11.48
CA ALA A 129 3.58 10.82 -12.38
C ALA A 129 4.80 11.39 -11.64
N LYS A 130 4.58 12.35 -10.72
CA LYS A 130 5.69 12.95 -9.97
C LYS A 130 6.26 11.98 -8.94
N ALA A 131 5.43 11.16 -8.30
CA ALA A 131 5.90 10.11 -7.41
C ALA A 131 6.76 9.07 -8.16
N ALA A 132 6.33 8.66 -9.36
CA ALA A 132 7.09 7.76 -10.20
C ALA A 132 8.44 8.39 -10.62
N GLU A 133 8.46 9.65 -11.05
CA GLU A 133 9.69 10.38 -11.40
C GLU A 133 10.68 10.44 -10.24
N LEU A 134 10.21 10.76 -9.03
CA LEU A 134 11.04 10.82 -7.83
C LEU A 134 11.64 9.45 -7.49
N LEU A 135 10.84 8.38 -7.57
CA LEU A 135 11.33 7.03 -7.33
C LEU A 135 12.34 6.60 -8.39
N THR A 136 12.09 6.88 -9.68
CA THR A 136 13.02 6.61 -10.77
C THR A 136 14.36 7.32 -10.53
N THR A 137 14.30 8.60 -10.20
CA THR A 137 15.50 9.40 -9.91
C THR A 137 16.28 8.83 -8.73
N TRP A 138 15.59 8.41 -7.67
CA TRP A 138 16.22 7.81 -6.50
C TRP A 138 16.91 6.49 -6.84
N VAL A 139 16.24 5.58 -7.55
CA VAL A 139 16.80 4.28 -7.96
C VAL A 139 18.06 4.48 -8.81
N ASN A 140 17.99 5.35 -9.83
CA ASN A 140 19.13 5.64 -10.70
C ASN A 140 20.31 6.25 -9.93
N LYS A 141 20.02 7.08 -8.92
CA LYS A 141 21.07 7.61 -8.04
C LYS A 141 21.75 6.52 -7.20
N GLN A 142 21.00 5.56 -6.67
CA GLN A 142 21.57 4.48 -5.86
C GLN A 142 22.36 3.47 -6.70
N THR A 143 21.97 3.30 -7.96
CA THR A 143 22.55 2.29 -8.86
C THR A 143 23.58 2.88 -9.82
N GLN A 144 24.01 4.14 -9.64
CA GLN A 144 24.96 4.81 -10.54
C GLN A 144 26.33 4.09 -10.66
N GLU A 145 26.72 3.33 -9.62
CA GLU A 145 27.97 2.56 -9.58
C GLU A 145 27.81 1.17 -10.23
N HIS A 146 26.57 0.81 -10.57
CA HIS A 146 26.19 -0.40 -11.27
C HIS A 146 25.87 -0.06 -12.73
N ASP A 147 26.12 -0.98 -13.65
CA ASP A 147 25.74 -0.81 -15.05
C ASP A 147 24.24 -1.11 -15.26
N GLN A 148 23.39 -0.50 -14.42
CA GLN A 148 21.95 -0.72 -14.38
C GLN A 148 21.25 0.62 -14.20
N ALA A 149 20.22 0.87 -15.01
CA ALA A 149 19.37 2.03 -14.89
C ALA A 149 17.90 1.62 -14.97
N LEU A 150 17.08 2.33 -14.20
CA LEU A 150 15.65 2.25 -14.26
C LEU A 150 15.13 3.12 -15.41
N GLU A 151 14.77 2.46 -16.50
CA GLU A 151 14.13 3.08 -17.68
C GLU A 151 12.60 2.91 -17.62
N SER A 152 12.14 1.75 -17.14
CA SER A 152 10.72 1.44 -16.98
C SER A 152 10.48 0.59 -15.74
N MET A 153 9.55 1.03 -14.88
CA MET A 153 9.10 0.28 -13.70
C MET A 153 8.58 -1.12 -14.03
N GLU A 154 8.10 -1.33 -15.26
CA GLU A 154 7.55 -2.62 -15.70
C GLU A 154 8.63 -3.57 -16.23
N PHE A 155 9.67 -3.04 -16.88
CA PHE A 155 10.64 -3.86 -17.62
C PHE A 155 12.00 -3.96 -16.93
N SER A 156 12.49 -2.88 -16.32
CA SER A 156 13.86 -2.82 -15.77
C SER A 156 14.08 -3.70 -14.53
N PHE A 157 13.00 -4.17 -13.88
CA PHE A 157 13.09 -5.11 -12.76
C PHE A 157 12.91 -6.58 -13.17
N ARG A 158 12.62 -6.87 -14.44
CA ARG A 158 12.17 -8.20 -14.89
C ARG A 158 13.24 -9.28 -14.80
N ASP A 159 14.50 -8.92 -15.03
CA ASP A 159 15.64 -9.84 -14.94
C ASP A 159 16.25 -9.91 -13.53
N GLY A 160 15.73 -9.13 -12.58
CA GLY A 160 16.18 -9.06 -11.20
C GLY A 160 17.51 -8.32 -10.99
N ARG A 161 18.21 -7.88 -12.05
CA ARG A 161 19.55 -7.28 -11.94
C ARG A 161 19.52 -5.92 -11.27
N LEU A 162 18.58 -5.07 -11.66
CA LEU A 162 18.39 -3.75 -11.03
C LEU A 162 18.05 -3.86 -9.54
N LEU A 163 17.22 -4.86 -9.17
CA LEU A 163 16.91 -5.12 -7.76
C LEU A 163 18.15 -5.57 -6.99
N ALA A 164 18.94 -6.47 -7.56
CA ALA A 164 20.17 -6.94 -6.95
C ALA A 164 21.25 -5.85 -6.88
N ALA A 165 21.29 -4.91 -7.83
CA ALA A 165 22.13 -3.72 -7.78
C ALA A 165 21.76 -2.83 -6.58
N LEU A 166 20.47 -2.58 -6.36
CA LEU A 166 19.98 -1.86 -5.18
C LEU A 166 20.39 -2.55 -3.88
N VAL A 167 20.21 -3.87 -3.77
CA VAL A 167 20.60 -4.62 -2.57
C VAL A 167 22.11 -4.54 -2.34
N HIS A 168 22.91 -4.71 -3.40
CA HIS A 168 24.37 -4.61 -3.32
C HIS A 168 24.83 -3.21 -2.91
N HIS A 169 24.17 -2.14 -3.38
CA HIS A 169 24.51 -0.77 -2.99
C HIS A 169 24.42 -0.57 -1.47
N PHE A 170 23.32 -1.02 -0.84
CA PHE A 170 23.11 -0.84 0.60
C PHE A 170 23.80 -1.91 1.46
N HIS A 171 23.89 -3.14 0.96
CA HIS A 171 24.40 -4.30 1.67
C HIS A 171 25.29 -5.16 0.75
N PRO A 172 26.49 -4.70 0.40
CA PRO A 172 27.34 -5.34 -0.61
C PRO A 172 27.77 -6.78 -0.26
N HIS A 173 27.73 -7.14 1.02
CA HIS A 173 28.11 -8.47 1.50
C HIS A 173 27.02 -9.55 1.30
N LEU A 174 25.78 -9.17 0.97
CA LEU A 174 24.67 -10.13 0.85
C LEU A 174 24.60 -10.80 -0.53
N ILE A 175 25.16 -10.17 -1.56
CA ILE A 175 25.08 -10.63 -2.94
C ILE A 175 26.45 -10.46 -3.59
N ASP A 176 26.97 -11.52 -4.21
CA ASP A 176 28.10 -11.38 -5.13
C ASP A 176 27.60 -10.84 -6.47
N TYR A 177 27.52 -9.51 -6.57
CA TYR A 177 27.04 -8.84 -7.78
C TYR A 177 27.95 -9.09 -8.99
N THR A 178 29.24 -9.36 -8.78
CA THR A 178 30.19 -9.59 -9.87
C THR A 178 29.90 -10.89 -10.62
N SER A 179 29.45 -11.92 -9.91
CA SER A 179 29.04 -13.20 -10.50
C SER A 179 27.81 -13.12 -11.42
N MET A 180 27.00 -12.06 -11.28
CA MET A 180 25.78 -11.86 -12.07
C MET A 180 26.01 -11.07 -13.36
N LYS A 181 27.20 -10.46 -13.54
CA LYS A 181 27.54 -9.76 -14.77
C LYS A 181 27.67 -10.76 -15.92
N LYS A 182 26.74 -10.72 -16.86
CA LYS A 182 26.85 -11.27 -18.21
C LYS A 182 26.36 -10.24 -19.19
#